data_AF-A0A841Q289-F1
#
_entry.id   AF-A0A841Q289-F1
#
_cell.length_a   1.000
_cell.length_b   1.000
_cell.length_c   1.000
_cell.angle_alpha   90.00
_cell.angle_beta   90.00
_cell.angle_gamma   90.00
#
_symmetry.space_group_name_H-M   'P 1'
#
loop_
_entity.id
_entity.type
_entity.pdbx_description
1 polymer ?
#
loop_
_entity_poly.entity_id
_entity_poly.type
_entity_poly.pdbx_seq_one_letter_code
_entity_poly.pdbx_strand_id
1 'polypeptide(L)'
;MKVAIYGAGAMGTVLGAYLARAGENIDLITRNELHVEALKSDGATISGSVNFTQKVNALLPNEMEKKYDIIFLMTKQINNTQVVENLTGSLEKDGVICTMQNGIPEISVSDGWLLIMVKK
;
A
#
# COMPACT_ATOMS: atom_id res chain seq x y z
N MET A 1 4.06 -11.58 8.25
CA MET A 1 4.72 -10.27 8.04
C MET A 1 3.65 -9.19 8.11
N LYS A 2 3.98 -7.99 8.59
CA LYS A 2 3.10 -6.83 8.61
C LYS A 2 3.34 -6.02 7.34
N VAL A 3 2.34 -5.99 6.46
CA VAL A 3 2.46 -5.33 5.15
C VAL A 3 1.46 -4.19 5.05
N ALA A 4 1.86 -3.09 4.43
CA ALA A 4 0.97 -2.00 4.03
C ALA A 4 0.96 -1.83 2.51
N ILE A 5 -0.20 -1.47 1.96
CA ILE A 5 -0.30 -0.87 0.62
C ILE A 5 -0.63 0.61 0.81
N TYR A 6 0.35 1.47 0.58
CA TYR A 6 0.19 2.91 0.66
C TYR A 6 -0.23 3.47 -0.70
N GLY A 7 -1.53 3.79 -0.84
CA GLY A 7 -2.16 4.13 -2.11
C GLY A 7 -3.20 3.09 -2.53
N ALA A 8 -4.14 2.75 -1.65
CA ALA A 8 -5.27 1.86 -1.92
C ALA A 8 -6.34 2.50 -2.82
N GLY A 9 -5.96 2.90 -4.03
CA GLY A 9 -6.89 3.17 -5.14
C GLY A 9 -7.29 1.87 -5.85
N ALA A 10 -7.61 1.91 -7.13
CA ALA A 10 -8.03 0.72 -7.89
C ALA A 10 -7.01 -0.45 -7.81
N MET A 11 -5.77 -0.22 -8.26
CA MET A 11 -4.74 -1.28 -8.28
C MET A 11 -4.31 -1.73 -6.87
N GLY A 12 -4.17 -0.79 -5.93
CA GLY A 12 -3.83 -1.12 -4.54
C GLY A 12 -4.92 -1.94 -3.86
N THR A 13 -6.20 -1.62 -4.10
CA THR A 13 -7.34 -2.39 -3.58
C THR A 13 -7.37 -3.79 -4.18
N VAL A 14 -7.13 -3.95 -5.48
CA VAL A 14 -7.03 -5.27 -6.14
C VAL A 14 -5.92 -6.11 -5.49
N LEU A 15 -4.71 -5.56 -5.39
CA LEU A 15 -3.58 -6.28 -4.79
C LEU A 15 -3.88 -6.69 -3.34
N GLY A 16 -4.36 -5.75 -2.51
CA GLY A 16 -4.67 -6.04 -1.12
C GLY A 16 -5.82 -7.03 -0.95
N ALA A 17 -6.83 -7.02 -1.82
CA ALA A 17 -7.89 -8.02 -1.80
C ALA A 17 -7.35 -9.44 -2.08
N TYR A 18 -6.44 -9.60 -3.03
CA TYR A 18 -5.82 -10.90 -3.30
C TYR A 18 -4.89 -11.36 -2.17
N LEU A 19 -4.07 -10.47 -1.62
CA LEU A 19 -3.19 -10.79 -0.50
C LEU A 19 -4.00 -11.18 0.75
N ALA A 20 -5.03 -10.40 1.10
CA ALA A 20 -5.92 -10.73 2.20
C ALA A 20 -6.64 -12.08 1.98
N ARG A 21 -7.06 -12.36 0.74
CA ARG A 21 -7.68 -13.65 0.37
C ARG A 21 -6.72 -14.82 0.49
N ALA A 22 -5.42 -14.60 0.29
CA ALA A 22 -4.37 -15.60 0.51
C ALA A 22 -4.03 -15.80 2.00
N GLY A 23 -4.65 -15.03 2.91
CA GLY A 23 -4.42 -15.11 4.36
C GLY A 23 -3.31 -14.19 4.87
N GLU A 24 -2.79 -13.28 4.03
CA GLU A 24 -1.77 -12.33 4.44
C GLU A 24 -2.34 -11.18 5.27
N ASN A 25 -1.55 -10.71 6.25
CA ASN A 25 -1.91 -9.59 7.11
C ASN A 25 -1.53 -8.25 6.44
N ILE A 26 -2.49 -7.69 5.71
CA ILE A 26 -2.31 -6.49 4.87
C ILE A 26 -3.22 -5.35 5.32
N ASP A 27 -2.64 -4.15 5.44
CA ASP A 27 -3.41 -2.92 5.63
C ASP A 27 -3.45 -2.10 4.33
N LEU A 28 -4.66 -1.73 3.92
CA LEU A 28 -4.91 -0.84 2.79
C LEU A 28 -4.94 0.61 3.27
N ILE A 29 -3.95 1.41 2.87
CA ILE A 29 -3.86 2.81 3.29
C ILE A 29 -4.27 3.75 2.15
N THR A 30 -5.21 4.66 2.42
CA THR A 30 -5.63 5.69 1.47
C THR A 30 -6.14 6.92 2.20
N ARG A 31 -5.98 8.10 1.59
CA ARG A 31 -6.49 9.38 2.13
C ARG A 31 -7.98 9.63 1.85
N ASN A 32 -8.63 8.73 1.10
CA ASN A 32 -10.04 8.88 0.75
C ASN A 32 -10.90 8.24 1.84
N GLU A 33 -11.45 9.07 2.73
CA GLU A 33 -12.28 8.65 3.86
C GLU A 33 -13.46 7.78 3.44
N LEU A 34 -14.21 8.19 2.40
CA LEU A 34 -15.33 7.42 1.88
C LEU A 34 -14.90 6.03 1.38
N HIS A 35 -13.71 5.93 0.79
CA HIS A 35 -13.16 4.63 0.35
C HIS A 35 -12.74 3.76 1.53
N VAL A 36 -12.17 4.35 2.58
CA VAL A 36 -11.85 3.62 3.83
C VAL A 36 -13.12 3.10 4.48
N GLU A 37 -14.16 3.93 4.60
CA GLU A 37 -15.45 3.53 5.17
C GLU A 37 -16.07 2.38 4.38
N ALA A 38 -16.14 2.49 3.05
CA ALA A 38 -16.67 1.41 2.19
C ALA A 38 -15.85 0.12 2.29
N LEU A 39 -14.51 0.20 2.34
CA LEU A 39 -13.67 -0.97 2.54
C LEU A 39 -13.86 -1.62 3.92
N LYS A 40 -14.09 -0.81 4.98
CA LYS A 40 -14.36 -1.30 6.34
C LYS A 40 -15.75 -1.96 6.43
N SER A 41 -16.78 -1.41 5.78
CA SER A 41 -18.15 -1.93 5.84
C SER A 41 -18.38 -3.12 4.91
N ASP A 42 -17.98 -2.99 3.65
CA ASP A 42 -18.38 -3.89 2.57
C ASP A 42 -17.23 -4.83 2.17
N GLY A 43 -16.00 -4.51 2.56
CA GLY A 43 -14.80 -5.17 2.08
C GLY A 43 -14.38 -4.70 0.68
N ALA A 44 -13.28 -5.27 0.18
CA ALA A 44 -12.79 -5.00 -1.16
C ALA A 44 -13.53 -5.87 -2.17
N THR A 45 -14.38 -5.25 -3.00
CA THR A 45 -15.08 -5.94 -4.10
C THR A 45 -14.29 -5.84 -5.39
N ILE A 46 -13.94 -7.00 -5.95
CA ILE A 46 -13.28 -7.15 -7.25
C ILE A 46 -14.31 -7.63 -8.26
N SER A 47 -14.40 -6.94 -9.40
CA SER A 47 -15.31 -7.26 -10.49
C SER A 47 -14.59 -7.26 -11.85
N GLY A 48 -15.21 -7.89 -12.85
CA GLY A 48 -14.67 -8.02 -14.21
C GLY A 48 -14.35 -9.48 -14.54
N SER A 49 -13.09 -9.79 -14.89
CA SER A 49 -12.66 -11.16 -15.22
C SER A 49 -12.85 -12.16 -14.07
N VAL A 50 -12.87 -11.66 -12.83
CA VAL A 50 -13.26 -12.41 -11.64
C VAL A 50 -14.23 -11.56 -10.82
N ASN A 51 -15.07 -12.20 -10.00
CA ASN A 51 -16.03 -11.52 -9.15
C ASN A 51 -15.97 -12.10 -7.74
N PHE A 52 -15.50 -11.32 -6.78
CA PHE A 52 -15.48 -11.68 -5.36
C PHE A 52 -15.37 -10.46 -4.46
N THR A 53 -15.77 -10.62 -3.21
CA THR A 53 -15.57 -9.61 -2.16
C THR A 53 -14.71 -10.23 -1.06
N GLN A 54 -13.68 -9.51 -0.64
CA GLN A 54 -12.76 -9.94 0.40
C GLN A 54 -12.78 -8.95 1.55
N LYS A 55 -12.94 -9.45 2.78
CA LYS A 55 -12.75 -8.64 3.99
C LYS A 55 -11.28 -8.19 4.06
N VAL A 56 -11.07 -6.90 4.25
CA VAL A 56 -9.76 -6.24 4.31
C VAL A 56 -9.68 -5.33 5.53
N ASN A 57 -8.47 -4.99 5.95
CA ASN A 57 -8.26 -3.88 6.86
C ASN A 57 -7.91 -2.63 6.04
N ALA A 58 -8.59 -1.51 6.30
CA ALA A 58 -8.37 -0.26 5.60
C ALA A 58 -8.21 0.87 6.61
N LEU A 59 -7.28 1.79 6.33
CA LEU A 59 -6.89 2.85 7.25
C LEU A 59 -6.63 4.16 6.50
N LEU A 60 -6.89 5.27 7.17
CA LEU A 60 -6.32 6.57 6.83
C LEU A 60 -4.83 6.61 7.22
N PRO A 61 -4.00 7.48 6.61
CA PRO A 61 -2.60 7.59 6.97
C PRO A 61 -2.34 7.89 8.45
N ASN A 62 -3.22 8.65 9.11
CA ASN A 62 -3.12 8.97 10.54
C ASN A 62 -3.61 7.84 11.46
N GLU A 63 -4.24 6.80 10.92
CA GLU A 63 -4.64 5.59 11.65
C GLU A 63 -3.54 4.50 11.60
N MET A 64 -2.40 4.79 10.97
CA MET A 64 -1.24 3.87 10.91
C MET A 64 -0.49 3.84 12.25
N GLU A 65 -0.93 2.97 13.17
CA GLU A 65 -0.30 2.85 14.50
C GLU A 65 0.88 1.87 14.55
N LYS A 66 0.91 0.89 13.64
CA LYS A 66 1.93 -0.17 13.62
C LYS A 66 3.07 0.14 12.66
N LYS A 67 4.22 -0.45 12.96
CA LYS A 67 5.37 -0.51 12.05
C LYS A 67 5.28 -1.71 11.11
N TYR A 68 5.73 -1.53 9.87
CA TYR A 68 5.59 -2.49 8.77
C TYR A 68 6.94 -3.05 8.33
N ASP A 69 6.94 -4.33 7.97
CA ASP A 69 8.08 -5.00 7.35
C ASP A 69 8.21 -4.58 5.87
N ILE A 70 7.07 -4.39 5.20
CA ILE A 70 7.00 -3.99 3.79
C ILE A 70 5.88 -2.95 3.61
N ILE A 71 6.21 -1.84 2.95
CA ILE A 71 5.23 -0.88 2.46
C ILE A 71 5.28 -0.85 0.93
N PHE A 72 4.21 -1.29 0.27
CA PHE A 72 4.05 -1.12 -1.17
C PHE A 72 3.58 0.32 -1.46
N LEU A 73 4.44 1.11 -2.12
CA LEU A 73 4.11 2.48 -2.52
C LEU A 73 3.38 2.46 -3.88
N MET A 74 2.09 2.79 -3.86
CA MET A 74 1.18 2.74 -5.02
C MET A 74 0.47 4.07 -5.28
N THR A 75 0.90 5.16 -4.65
CA THR A 75 0.39 6.51 -4.96
C THR A 75 0.86 6.97 -6.34
N LYS A 76 0.30 8.06 -6.86
CA LYS A 76 0.94 8.80 -7.97
C LYS A 76 2.31 9.33 -7.51
N GLN A 77 3.25 9.55 -8.43
CA GLN A 77 4.62 10.01 -8.11
C GLN A 77 4.71 11.47 -7.62
N ILE A 78 3.58 12.12 -7.35
CA ILE A 78 3.53 13.51 -6.89
C ILE A 78 4.02 13.53 -5.44
N ASN A 79 5.04 14.34 -5.15
CA ASN A 79 5.63 14.51 -3.81
C ASN A 79 6.22 13.22 -3.23
N ASN A 80 6.77 12.34 -4.06
CA ASN A 80 7.35 11.05 -3.64
C ASN A 80 8.34 11.18 -2.46
N THR A 81 9.26 12.15 -2.50
CA THR A 81 10.23 12.38 -1.41
C THR A 81 9.55 12.60 -0.07
N GLN A 82 8.58 13.51 0.00
CA GLN A 82 7.82 13.78 1.22
C GLN A 82 7.01 12.57 1.69
N VAL A 83 6.44 11.81 0.76
CA VAL A 83 5.68 10.60 1.08
C VAL A 83 6.60 9.54 1.69
N VAL A 84 7.77 9.30 1.09
CA VAL A 84 8.75 8.35 1.62
C VAL A 84 9.23 8.78 2.99
N GLU A 85 9.63 10.05 3.17
CA GLU A 85 10.03 10.60 4.48
C GLU A 85 8.97 10.35 5.55
N ASN A 86 7.70 10.61 5.25
CA ASN A 86 6.59 10.38 6.18
C ASN A 86 6.41 8.88 6.52
N LEU A 87 6.66 7.99 5.56
CA LEU A 87 6.51 6.55 5.73
C LEU A 87 7.69 5.91 6.49
N THR A 88 8.86 6.54 6.52
CA THR A 88 10.03 6.00 7.23
C THR A 88 9.75 5.74 8.72
N GLY A 89 8.94 6.60 9.38
CA GLY A 89 8.54 6.42 10.77
C GLY A 89 7.67 5.19 11.02
N SER A 90 7.00 4.72 9.97
CA SER A 90 6.11 3.55 9.98
C SER A 90 6.81 2.27 9.55
N LEU A 91 8.13 2.28 9.31
CA LEU A 91 8.90 1.08 9.00
C LEU A 91 9.44 0.42 10.29
N GLU A 92 9.49 -0.90 10.26
CA GLU A 92 10.35 -1.65 11.15
C GLU A 92 11.83 -1.36 10.88
N LYS A 93 12.71 -1.74 11.82
CA LYS A 93 14.15 -1.47 11.72
C LYS A 93 14.77 -1.92 10.39
N ASP A 94 14.37 -3.11 9.93
CA ASP A 94 14.83 -3.72 8.67
C ASP A 94 13.72 -3.69 7.59
N GLY A 95 12.72 -2.82 7.77
CA GLY A 95 11.59 -2.68 6.86
C GLY A 95 11.97 -2.02 5.55
N VAL A 96 11.21 -2.31 4.49
CA VAL A 96 11.47 -1.80 3.14
C VAL A 96 10.25 -1.11 2.54
N ILE A 97 10.49 -0.09 1.72
CA ILE A 97 9.48 0.50 0.84
C ILE A 97 9.71 -0.08 -0.56
N CYS A 98 8.69 -0.77 -1.09
CA CYS A 98 8.69 -1.32 -2.43
C CYS A 98 7.83 -0.45 -3.34
N THR A 99 8.45 0.27 -4.28
CA THR A 99 7.71 1.11 -5.22
C THR A 99 7.08 0.28 -6.32
N MET A 100 5.76 0.43 -6.48
CA MET A 100 4.98 -0.24 -7.52
C MET A 100 4.35 0.80 -8.48
N GLN A 101 4.96 1.99 -8.55
CA GLN A 101 4.49 3.10 -9.37
C GLN A 101 5.02 2.94 -10.80
N ASN A 102 4.16 3.20 -11.80
CA ASN A 102 4.62 3.27 -13.19
C ASN A 102 5.61 4.43 -13.37
N GLY A 103 6.66 4.25 -14.18
CA GLY A 103 7.64 5.28 -14.54
C GLY A 103 9.04 4.98 -14.01
N ILE A 104 9.81 6.03 -13.71
CA ILE A 104 11.14 5.96 -13.07
C ILE A 104 11.07 6.66 -11.70
N PRO A 105 10.31 6.12 -10.73
CA PRO A 105 10.17 6.74 -9.41
C PRO A 105 11.50 6.78 -8.64
N GLU A 106 12.42 5.86 -8.94
CA GLU A 106 13.60 5.52 -8.13
C GLU A 106 14.43 6.76 -7.78
N ILE A 107 14.71 7.61 -8.77
CA ILE A 107 15.53 8.81 -8.59
C ILE A 107 14.97 9.73 -7.48
N SER A 108 13.65 9.79 -7.34
CA SER A 108 12.98 10.64 -6.34
C SER A 108 12.84 10.00 -4.96
N VAL A 109 13.13 8.70 -4.83
CA VAL A 109 12.91 7.91 -3.61
C VAL A 109 14.15 7.17 -3.10
N SER A 110 15.25 7.14 -3.86
CA SER A 110 16.43 6.30 -3.59
C SER A 110 17.44 6.90 -2.61
N ASP A 111 17.31 8.17 -2.23
CA ASP A 111 18.23 8.80 -1.28
C ASP A 111 18.05 8.16 0.11
N GLY A 112 18.80 7.08 0.37
CA GLY A 112 18.90 6.41 1.66
C GLY A 112 18.16 5.07 1.82
N TRP A 113 17.47 4.54 0.79
CA TRP A 113 16.64 3.33 0.92
C TRP A 113 16.84 2.31 -0.21
N LEU A 114 16.88 1.02 0.13
CA LEU A 114 17.03 -0.09 -0.82
C LEU A 114 15.71 -0.30 -1.58
N LEU A 115 15.71 0.00 -2.88
CA LEU A 115 14.59 -0.27 -3.78
C LEU A 115 14.75 -1.62 -4.48
N ILE A 116 13.73 -2.49 -4.37
CA ILE A 116 13.64 -3.70 -5.19
C ILE A 116 12.86 -3.37 -6.47
N MET A 117 13.60 -3.17 -7.55
CA MET A 117 13.09 -3.13 -8.92
C MET A 117 13.20 -4.53 -9.52
N VAL A 118 12.08 -5.21 -9.77
CA VAL A 118 12.07 -6.35 -10.70
C VAL A 118 12.09 -5.76 -12.12
N LYS A 119 13.30 -5.44 -12.58
CA LYS A 119 13.54 -5.17 -14.00
C LYS A 119 13.42 -6.51 -14.74
N LYS A 120 12.55 -6.57 -15.75
CA LYS A 120 12.56 -7.68 -16.71
C LYS A 120 13.91 -7.74 -17.42
#